data_AF-A0A845HYH3-F1
#
_entry.id   AF-A0A845HYH3-F1
#
_cell.length_a   1.000
_cell.length_b   1.000
_cell.length_c   1.000
_cell.angle_alpha   90.00
_cell.angle_beta   90.00
_cell.angle_gamma   90.00
#
_symmetry.space_group_name_H-M   'P 1'
#
loop_
_entity.id
_entity.type
_entity.pdbx_description
1 polymer ?
#
loop_
_entity_poly.entity_id
_entity_poly.type
_entity_poly.pdbx_seq_one_letter_code
_entity_poly.pdbx_strand_id
1 'polypeptide(L)' 'MANKALATRQKMRIRVEPSQQPPRNPVAVAAKARSGGAGPHAKPHANERQAAKRLLAKLTQKLDPDPDA' A
#
# COMPACT_ATOMS: atom_id res chain seq x y z
N MET A 1 -3.66 -39.56 37.84
CA MET A 1 -4.38 -38.68 36.89
C MET A 1 -4.03 -39.06 35.46
N ALA A 2 -4.89 -39.84 34.80
CA ALA A 2 -4.57 -40.54 33.54
C ALA A 2 -4.44 -39.62 32.30
N ASN A 3 -4.93 -38.39 32.37
CA ASN A 3 -5.00 -37.50 31.19
C ASN A 3 -3.87 -36.46 31.12
N LYS A 4 -2.97 -36.41 32.11
CA LYS A 4 -1.88 -35.41 32.15
C LYS A 4 -0.78 -35.66 31.10
N ALA A 5 -0.69 -36.89 30.58
CA ALA A 5 0.22 -37.26 29.49
C ALA A 5 -0.35 -37.02 28.08
N LEU A 6 -1.67 -36.83 27.93
CA LEU A 6 -2.33 -36.57 26.64
C LEU A 6 -2.34 -35.08 26.25
N ALA A 7 -2.04 -34.18 27.19
CA ALA A 7 -2.09 -32.73 26.98
C ALA A 7 -0.90 -32.15 26.21
N THR A 8 0.15 -32.93 25.92
CA THR A 8 1.41 -32.42 25.32
C THR A 8 1.50 -32.55 23.80
N ARG A 9 0.48 -33.05 23.10
CA ARG A 9 0.50 -33.10 21.62
C ARG A 9 -0.23 -31.91 21.00
N GLN A 10 0.37 -30.73 21.12
CA GLN A 10 0.01 -29.59 20.26
C GLN A 10 0.39 -29.93 18.83
N LYS A 11 -0.60 -30.16 17.95
CA LYS A 11 -0.32 -30.35 16.52
C LYS A 11 0.22 -29.04 15.95
N MET A 12 1.50 -29.04 15.58
CA MET A 12 2.10 -27.91 14.88
C MET A 12 1.44 -27.80 13.50
N ARG A 13 0.80 -26.66 13.23
CA ARG A 13 0.24 -26.35 11.91
C ARG A 13 1.25 -25.49 11.16
N ILE A 14 1.78 -26.01 10.07
CA ILE A 14 2.62 -25.24 9.15
C ILE A 14 1.73 -24.81 8.00
N ARG A 15 1.66 -23.49 7.74
CA ARG A 15 1.02 -22.95 6.55
C ARG A 15 2.08 -22.82 5.47
N VAL A 16 1.98 -23.65 4.44
CA VAL A 16 2.79 -23.53 3.23
C VAL A 16 2.02 -22.64 2.26
N GLU A 17 2.51 -21.43 2.05
CA GLU A 17 1.99 -20.58 0.97
C GLU A 17 2.62 -21.00 -0.36
N PRO A 18 1.85 -21.07 -1.47
CA PRO A 18 2.40 -21.38 -2.77
C PRO A 18 3.39 -20.30 -3.21
N SER A 19 4.55 -20.71 -3.74
CA SER A 19 5.61 -19.80 -4.22
C SER A 19 5.15 -18.90 -5.37
N GLN A 20 4.11 -19.32 -6.10
CA GLN A 20 3.42 -18.51 -7.09
C GLN A 20 1.92 -18.74 -6.94
N GLN A 21 1.21 -17.75 -6.41
CA GLN A 21 -0.24 -17.79 -6.34
C GLN A 21 -0.80 -17.30 -7.69
N PRO A 22 -1.36 -18.19 -8.53
CA PRO A 22 -2.02 -17.73 -9.74
C PRO A 22 -3.15 -16.78 -9.34
N PRO A 23 -3.46 -15.78 -10.19
CA PRO A 23 -4.59 -14.90 -9.94
C PRO A 23 -5.83 -15.77 -9.76
N ARG A 24 -6.54 -15.58 -8.64
CA ARG A 24 -7.76 -16.34 -8.31
C ARG A 24 -8.82 -16.29 -9.42
N ASN A 25 -8.72 -15.31 -10.31
CA ASN A 25 -9.54 -15.17 -11.49
C ASN A 25 -8.65 -14.72 -12.69
N PRO A 26 -8.58 -15.49 -13.80
CA PRO A 26 -7.80 -15.11 -14.98
C PRO A 26 -8.30 -13.81 -15.63
N VAL A 27 -9.57 -13.46 -15.45
CA VAL A 27 -10.17 -12.21 -15.95
C VAL A 27 -9.70 -10.99 -15.13
N ALA A 28 -9.39 -11.18 -13.85
CA ALA A 28 -8.96 -10.08 -12.98
C ALA A 28 -7.60 -9.49 -13.41
N VAL A 29 -6.71 -10.32 -13.98
CA VAL A 29 -5.43 -9.83 -14.53
C VAL A 29 -5.67 -9.02 -15.79
N ALA A 30 -6.51 -9.50 -16.70
CA ALA A 30 -6.85 -8.76 -17.90
C ALA A 30 -7.57 -7.44 -17.58
N ALA A 31 -8.48 -7.44 -16.60
CA ALA A 31 -9.15 -6.23 -16.13
C ALA A 31 -8.16 -5.26 -15.46
N LYS A 32 -7.22 -5.75 -14.64
CA LYS A 32 -6.16 -4.93 -14.03
C LYS A 32 -5.19 -4.35 -15.07
N ALA A 33 -4.86 -5.12 -16.10
CA ALA A 33 -4.03 -4.65 -17.21
C ALA A 33 -4.75 -3.59 -18.04
N ARG A 34 -6.06 -3.74 -18.26
CA ARG A 34 -6.89 -2.72 -18.93
C ARG A 34 -7.09 -1.47 -18.08
N SER A 35 -7.36 -1.62 -16.78
CA SER A 35 -7.46 -0.49 -15.84
C SER A 35 -6.13 0.19 -15.58
N GLY A 36 -5.01 -0.52 -15.77
CA GLY A 36 -3.65 0.02 -15.78
C GLY A 36 -3.21 0.53 -17.17
N GLY A 37 -3.98 0.27 -18.23
CA GLY A 37 -3.71 0.69 -19.61
C GLY A 37 -4.39 2.01 -19.96
N ALA A 38 -5.56 2.29 -19.38
CA ALA A 38 -6.04 3.66 -19.26
C ALA A 38 -5.17 4.35 -18.20
N GLY A 39 -4.15 5.09 -18.64
CA GLY A 39 -3.25 5.83 -17.75
C GLY A 39 -4.01 6.68 -16.72
N PRO A 40 -3.32 7.22 -15.71
CA PRO A 40 -3.95 8.01 -14.65
C PRO A 40 -4.93 9.02 -15.24
N HIS A 41 -6.18 8.98 -14.80
CA HIS A 41 -7.23 9.87 -15.29
C HIS A 41 -6.74 11.31 -15.34
N ALA A 42 -7.10 12.04 -16.41
CA ALA A 42 -6.74 13.43 -16.59
C ALA A 42 -7.10 14.22 -15.32
N LYS A 43 -6.08 14.66 -14.60
CA LYS A 43 -6.25 15.40 -13.36
C LYS A 43 -6.83 16.77 -13.69
N PRO A 44 -7.79 17.29 -12.90
CA PRO A 44 -8.29 18.64 -13.13
C PRO A 44 -7.18 19.67 -12.88
N HIS A 45 -7.27 20.84 -13.53
CA HIS A 45 -6.34 21.97 -13.33
C HIS A 45 -6.19 22.43 -11.87
N ALA A 46 -7.13 22.05 -10.99
CA ALA A 46 -6.99 22.28 -9.54
C ALA A 46 -5.77 21.57 -8.93
N ASN A 47 -5.38 20.41 -9.45
CA ASN A 47 -4.25 19.64 -8.92
C ASN A 47 -2.91 20.34 -9.16
N GLU A 48 -2.73 20.94 -10.33
CA GLU A 48 -1.54 21.74 -10.65
C GLU A 48 -1.44 22.97 -9.74
N ARG A 49 -2.57 23.67 -9.54
CA ARG A 49 -2.65 24.81 -8.61
C ARG A 49 -2.30 24.40 -7.18
N GLN A 50 -2.78 23.24 -6.71
CA GLN A 50 -2.48 22.76 -5.37
C GLN A 50 -1.01 22.35 -5.23
N ALA A 51 -0.42 21.73 -6.25
CA ALA A 51 0.99 21.39 -6.28
C ALA A 51 1.86 22.65 -6.20
N ALA A 52 1.56 23.68 -6.99
CA ALA A 52 2.25 24.97 -6.95
C ALA A 52 2.15 25.64 -5.57
N LYS A 53 0.97 25.67 -4.96
CA LYS A 53 0.78 26.19 -3.59
C LYS A 53 1.65 25.46 -2.57
N ARG A 54 1.72 24.12 -2.64
CA ARG A 54 2.56 23.31 -1.74
C ARG A 54 4.06 23.57 -1.96
N LEU A 55 4.48 23.80 -3.20
CA LEU A 55 5.88 24.15 -3.50
C LEU A 55 6.23 25.52 -2.92
N LEU A 56 5.36 26.52 -3.10
CA LEU A 56 5.56 27.86 -2.52
C LEU A 56 5.64 27.79 -0.98
N ALA A 57 4.73 27.08 -0.33
CA ALA A 57 4.75 26.92 1.13
C ALA A 57 6.05 26.27 1.65
N LYS A 58 6.61 25.31 0.91
CA LYS A 58 7.90 24.69 1.26
C LYS A 58 9.08 25.64 1.05
N LEU A 59 9.01 26.55 0.09
CA LEU A 59 10.05 27.54 -0.16
C LEU A 59 10.00 28.65 0.90
N THR A 60 8.81 29.15 1.25
CA THR A 60 8.65 30.15 2.31
C THR A 60 9.10 29.61 3.66
N GLN A 61 8.73 28.37 4.01
CA GLN A 61 9.18 27.73 5.25
C GLN A 61 10.72 27.54 5.32
N LYS A 62 11.40 27.43 4.17
CA LYS A 62 12.86 27.38 4.12
C LYS A 62 13.50 28.76 4.18
N LEU A 63 12.77 29.81 3.81
CA LEU A 63 13.26 31.19 3.77
C LEU A 63 13.16 31.86 5.13
N ASP A 64 12.24 31.43 5.98
CA ASP A 64 12.09 31.88 7.36
C ASP A 64 12.66 30.82 8.34
N PRO A 65 13.99 30.75 8.55
CA PRO A 65 14.50 30.15 9.78
C PRO A 65 14.16 31.14 10.91
N ASP A 66 13.37 30.68 11.87
CA ASP A 66 12.91 31.35 13.10
C ASP A 66 13.40 32.80 13.35
N PRO A 67 12.49 33.80 13.41
CA PRO A 67 12.84 35.16 13.83
C PRO A 67 13.14 35.31 15.35
N ASP A 68 13.10 34.22 16.14
CA ASP A 68 13.16 34.24 17.61
C ASP A 68 14.22 33.29 18.23
N ALA A 69 15.37 33.08 17.58
CA ALA A 69 16.52 32.33 18.14
C ALA A 69 17.76 33.22 18.34
#